data_AF-A0A2S2NVU6-F1
#
_entry.id   AF-A0A2S2NVU6-F1
#
_cell.length_a   1.000
_cell.length_b   1.000
_cell.length_c   1.000
_cell.angle_alpha   90.00
_cell.angle_beta   90.00
_cell.angle_gamma   90.00
#
_symmetry.space_group_name_H-M   'P 1'
#
loop_
_entity.id
_entity.type
_entity.pdbx_description
1 polymer ?
#
loop_
_entity_poly.entity_id
_entity_poly.type
_entity_poly.pdbx_seq_one_letter_code
_entity_poly.pdbx_strand_id
1 'polypeptide(L)'
;QNTSIAEVDFENFKNTIINLSAPVGFTWLFKTEPEIEEAKFVLPTIKSFVQDCKNLVKKNDYEAIKLYLQSKLYIPNNIVEQIAKETIGQNENPLWFEYRKNRITASKFGAVLAACKRGKFSKSLFKSLENNANIKGIHAVQWGITNEIEGIKVLEENENVKVVSTGLWLSNNGFLGASP
;
A
#
# COMPACT_ATOMS: atom_id res chain seq x y z
N GLN A 1 -27.33 35.49 4.51
CA GLN A 1 -26.85 36.36 3.43
C GLN A 1 -25.81 35.55 2.66
N ASN A 2 -26.11 35.15 1.42
CA ASN A 2 -25.17 34.44 0.57
C ASN A 2 -24.24 35.48 -0.05
N THR A 3 -23.04 35.62 0.49
CA THR A 3 -22.00 36.46 -0.11
C THR A 3 -21.40 35.68 -1.28
N SER A 4 -21.87 35.98 -2.49
CA SER A 4 -21.22 35.51 -3.72
C SER A 4 -19.86 36.20 -3.82
N ILE A 5 -18.78 35.47 -3.54
CA ILE A 5 -17.42 35.94 -3.80
C ILE A 5 -17.28 36.06 -5.32
N ALA A 6 -16.80 37.20 -5.83
CA ALA A 6 -16.55 37.36 -7.25
C ALA A 6 -15.37 36.45 -7.66
N GLU A 7 -15.44 35.78 -8.82
CA GLU A 7 -14.37 34.90 -9.33
C GLU A 7 -13.01 35.60 -9.37
N VAL A 8 -13.01 36.91 -9.61
CA VAL A 8 -11.82 37.77 -9.61
C VAL A 8 -11.15 37.82 -8.23
N ASP A 9 -11.93 37.87 -7.16
CA ASP A 9 -11.39 37.89 -5.79
C ASP A 9 -10.78 36.54 -5.41
N PHE A 10 -11.35 35.44 -5.92
CA PHE A 10 -10.82 34.10 -5.72
C PHE A 10 -9.47 33.90 -6.43
N GLU A 11 -9.34 34.37 -7.67
CA GLU A 11 -8.07 34.30 -8.41
C GLU A 11 -6.98 35.20 -7.80
N ASN A 12 -7.34 36.41 -7.34
CA ASN A 12 -6.41 37.28 -6.62
C ASN A 12 -5.91 36.62 -5.32
N PHE A 13 -6.81 35.97 -4.58
CA PHE A 13 -6.44 35.23 -3.38
C PHE A 13 -5.50 34.06 -3.70
N LYS A 14 -5.81 33.27 -4.73
CA LYS A 14 -4.99 32.14 -5.18
C LYS A 14 -3.58 32.57 -5.59
N ASN A 15 -3.46 33.65 -6.37
CA ASN A 15 -2.18 34.22 -6.78
C ASN A 15 -1.35 34.73 -5.59
N THR A 16 -2.00 35.31 -4.58
CA THR A 16 -1.31 35.76 -3.35
C THR A 16 -0.75 34.57 -2.56
N ILE A 17 -1.53 33.50 -2.44
CA ILE A 17 -1.13 32.28 -1.74
C ILE A 17 0.05 31.58 -2.44
N ILE A 18 0.06 31.53 -3.78
CA ILE A 18 1.13 30.90 -4.57
C ILE A 18 2.46 31.67 -4.44
N ASN A 19 2.40 33.00 -4.35
CA ASN A 19 3.58 33.87 -4.26
C ASN A 19 4.14 34.02 -2.83
N LEU A 20 3.44 33.51 -1.82
CA LEU A 20 3.97 33.45 -0.46
C LEU A 20 5.06 32.38 -0.40
N SER A 21 6.30 32.82 -0.19
CA SER A 21 7.48 31.95 0.01
C SER A 21 7.45 31.14 1.33
N ALA A 22 6.30 31.13 2.02
CA ALA A 22 6.07 30.46 3.29
C ALA A 22 4.86 29.52 3.17
N PRO A 23 4.98 28.23 3.53
CA PRO A 23 3.87 27.30 3.51
C PRO A 23 2.82 27.70 4.56
N VAL A 24 1.62 28.07 4.13
CA VAL A 24 0.46 28.25 5.00
C VAL A 24 -0.36 26.95 5.05
N GLY A 25 -1.00 26.66 6.18
CA GLY A 25 -1.58 25.33 6.50
C GLY A 25 -2.63 24.76 5.53
N PHE A 26 -3.07 25.53 4.53
CA PHE A 26 -4.10 25.16 3.56
C PHE A 26 -3.67 25.32 2.09
N THR A 27 -2.40 25.63 1.79
CA THR A 27 -1.92 25.79 0.40
C THR A 27 -2.15 24.55 -0.47
N TRP A 28 -2.24 23.37 0.14
CA TRP A 28 -2.49 22.09 -0.55
C TRP A 28 -3.88 22.01 -1.21
N LEU A 29 -4.89 22.74 -0.71
CA LEU A 29 -6.24 22.79 -1.31
C LEU A 29 -6.25 23.45 -2.70
N PHE A 30 -5.22 24.25 -3.00
CA PHE A 30 -5.07 24.96 -4.27
C PHE A 30 -4.15 24.24 -5.26
N LYS A 31 -3.48 23.17 -4.83
CA LYS A 31 -2.74 22.30 -5.76
C LYS A 31 -3.78 21.57 -6.61
N THR A 32 -3.52 21.52 -7.92
CA THR A 32 -4.28 20.62 -8.80
C THR A 32 -4.21 19.22 -8.20
N GLU A 33 -5.38 18.58 -8.12
CA GLU A 33 -5.42 17.16 -7.77
C GLU A 33 -4.46 16.44 -8.73
N PRO A 34 -3.52 15.63 -8.24
CA PRO A 34 -2.59 14.94 -9.12
C PRO A 34 -3.41 14.20 -10.15
N GLU A 35 -3.07 14.35 -11.43
CA GLU A 35 -3.66 13.55 -12.49
C GLU A 35 -3.38 12.08 -12.13
N ILE A 36 -4.40 11.39 -11.63
CA ILE A 36 -4.33 9.96 -11.43
C ILE A 36 -4.36 9.41 -12.84
N GLU A 37 -3.19 9.10 -13.41
CA GLU A 37 -3.14 8.20 -14.56
C GLU A 37 -3.94 6.96 -14.14
N GLU A 38 -5.10 6.75 -14.78
CA GLU A 38 -5.96 5.62 -14.46
C GLU A 38 -5.10 4.36 -14.49
N ALA A 39 -4.96 3.71 -13.33
CA ALA A 39 -4.20 2.49 -13.24
C ALA A 39 -4.75 1.53 -14.30
N LYS A 40 -3.91 1.15 -15.28
CA LYS A 40 -4.29 0.29 -16.42
C LYS A 40 -4.93 -1.03 -15.98
N PHE A 41 -4.77 -1.40 -14.71
CA PHE A 41 -5.33 -2.58 -14.11
C PHE A 41 -5.96 -2.28 -12.74
N VAL A 42 -7.28 -2.46 -12.63
CA VAL A 42 -7.98 -2.40 -11.35
C VAL A 42 -7.78 -3.72 -10.61
N LEU A 43 -6.93 -3.70 -9.59
CA LEU A 43 -6.72 -4.87 -8.74
C LEU A 43 -8.03 -5.31 -8.07
N PRO A 44 -8.35 -6.62 -8.04
CA PRO A 44 -9.50 -7.12 -7.30
C PRO A 44 -9.37 -6.73 -5.82
N THR A 45 -10.33 -5.95 -5.34
CA THR A 45 -10.34 -5.52 -3.93
C THR A 45 -10.84 -6.67 -3.08
N ILE A 46 -10.04 -7.15 -2.12
CA ILE A 46 -10.40 -8.29 -1.28
C ILE A 46 -11.74 -8.10 -0.56
N LYS A 47 -12.11 -6.86 -0.21
CA LYS A 47 -13.37 -6.53 0.48
C LYS A 47 -14.63 -6.99 -0.27
N SER A 48 -14.66 -6.95 -1.60
CA SER A 48 -15.87 -7.31 -2.35
C SER A 48 -16.21 -8.79 -2.23
N PHE A 49 -15.22 -9.64 -1.98
CA PHE A 49 -15.36 -11.10 -1.96
C PHE A 49 -15.56 -11.68 -0.56
N VAL A 50 -15.36 -10.88 0.50
CA VAL A 50 -15.51 -11.34 1.89
C VAL A 50 -16.93 -11.81 2.18
N GLN A 51 -17.93 -11.16 1.60
CA GLN A 51 -19.33 -11.50 1.83
C GLN A 51 -19.68 -12.88 1.28
N ASP A 52 -19.20 -13.21 0.09
CA ASP A 52 -19.40 -14.51 -0.56
C ASP A 52 -18.72 -15.63 0.23
N CYS A 53 -17.53 -15.35 0.76
CA CYS A 53 -16.79 -16.30 1.59
C CYS A 53 -17.50 -16.64 2.90
N LYS A 54 -18.33 -15.75 3.48
CA LYS A 54 -19.04 -16.02 4.74
C LYS A 54 -19.95 -17.25 4.65
N ASN A 55 -20.62 -17.43 3.52
CA ASN A 55 -21.54 -18.55 3.32
C ASN A 55 -20.78 -19.88 3.18
N LEU A 56 -19.63 -19.86 2.52
CA LEU A 56 -18.76 -21.03 2.38
C LEU A 56 -18.10 -21.41 3.71
N VAL A 57 -17.67 -20.42 4.50
CA VAL A 57 -17.10 -20.62 5.85
C VAL A 57 -18.13 -21.28 6.77
N LYS A 58 -19.40 -20.86 6.74
CA LYS A 58 -20.47 -21.49 7.54
C LYS A 58 -20.67 -22.97 7.23
N LYS A 59 -20.38 -23.40 6.00
CA LYS A 59 -20.47 -24.79 5.55
C LYS A 59 -19.20 -25.61 5.85
N ASN A 60 -18.16 -24.98 6.44
CA ASN A 60 -16.83 -25.58 6.66
C ASN A 60 -16.19 -26.18 5.40
N ASP A 61 -16.52 -25.64 4.22
CA ASP A 61 -15.98 -26.13 2.94
C ASP A 61 -14.74 -25.33 2.55
N TYR A 62 -13.60 -25.70 3.14
CA TYR A 62 -12.33 -24.99 2.95
C TYR A 62 -11.79 -25.09 1.51
N GLU A 63 -12.03 -26.19 0.82
CA GLU A 63 -11.59 -26.35 -0.58
C GLU A 63 -12.42 -25.46 -1.52
N ALA A 64 -13.74 -25.37 -1.31
CA ALA A 64 -14.55 -24.42 -2.08
C ALA A 64 -14.12 -22.96 -1.84
N ILE A 65 -13.78 -22.59 -0.61
CA ILE A 65 -13.25 -21.25 -0.30
C ILE A 65 -11.94 -21.00 -1.04
N LYS A 66 -11.02 -21.95 -1.00
CA LYS A 66 -9.72 -21.85 -1.66
C LYS A 66 -9.87 -21.68 -3.17
N LEU A 67 -10.67 -22.52 -3.83
CA LEU A 67 -10.95 -22.43 -5.27
C LEU A 67 -11.63 -21.11 -5.63
N TYR A 68 -12.61 -20.68 -4.84
CA TYR A 68 -13.29 -19.40 -5.04
C TYR A 68 -12.30 -18.23 -4.96
N LEU A 69 -11.48 -18.17 -3.91
CA LEU A 69 -10.47 -17.12 -3.73
C LEU A 69 -9.44 -17.15 -4.86
N GLN A 70 -8.94 -18.32 -5.25
CA GLN A 70 -8.02 -18.46 -6.37
C GLN A 70 -8.65 -17.94 -7.67
N SER A 71 -9.92 -18.26 -7.96
CA SER A 71 -10.59 -17.81 -9.18
C SER A 71 -10.79 -16.28 -9.24
N LYS A 72 -10.97 -15.62 -8.09
CA LYS A 72 -11.29 -14.18 -8.01
C LYS A 72 -10.08 -13.29 -7.81
N LEU A 73 -9.06 -13.79 -7.13
CA LEU A 73 -7.87 -13.04 -6.76
C LEU A 73 -6.66 -13.40 -7.62
N TYR A 74 -6.80 -14.28 -8.62
CA TYR A 74 -5.68 -14.64 -9.48
C TYR A 74 -5.07 -13.40 -10.15
N ILE A 75 -3.74 -13.28 -10.05
CA ILE A 75 -2.97 -12.22 -10.70
C ILE A 75 -1.95 -12.89 -11.64
N PRO A 76 -1.96 -12.57 -12.94
CA PRO A 76 -0.97 -13.11 -13.87
C PRO A 76 0.39 -12.38 -13.71
N ASN A 77 1.48 -13.08 -14.09
CA ASN A 77 2.85 -12.59 -13.85
C ASN A 77 3.14 -11.22 -14.48
N ASN A 78 2.62 -10.95 -15.67
CA ASN A 78 2.80 -9.66 -16.34
C ASN A 78 2.24 -8.49 -15.51
N ILE A 79 1.13 -8.71 -14.81
CA ILE A 79 0.53 -7.72 -13.92
C ILE A 79 1.33 -7.60 -12.62
N VAL A 80 1.85 -8.71 -12.08
CA VAL A 80 2.76 -8.67 -10.93
C VAL A 80 4.00 -7.83 -11.23
N GLU A 81 4.61 -8.03 -12.39
CA GLU A 81 5.78 -7.26 -12.84
C GLU A 81 5.44 -5.77 -13.06
N GLN A 82 4.25 -5.48 -13.60
CA GLN A 82 3.77 -4.12 -13.77
C GLN A 82 3.59 -3.42 -12.42
N ILE A 83 2.94 -4.09 -11.46
CA ILE A 83 2.76 -3.56 -10.10
C ILE A 83 4.12 -3.31 -9.44
N ALA A 84 5.07 -4.24 -9.57
CA ALA A 84 6.40 -4.10 -9.00
C ALA A 84 7.15 -2.87 -9.56
N LYS A 85 6.97 -2.57 -10.85
CA LYS A 85 7.55 -1.38 -11.51
C LYS A 85 6.84 -0.08 -11.11
N GLU A 86 5.50 -0.08 -11.11
CA GLU A 86 4.69 1.10 -10.78
C GLU A 86 4.82 1.52 -9.30
N THR A 87 5.20 0.59 -8.43
CA THR A 87 5.30 0.83 -6.97
C THR A 87 6.73 0.93 -6.46
N ILE A 88 7.70 1.18 -7.35
CA ILE A 88 9.08 1.52 -6.96
C ILE A 88 9.05 2.76 -6.05
N GLY A 89 9.93 2.78 -5.04
CA GLY A 89 9.94 3.81 -3.99
C GLY A 89 9.09 3.44 -2.76
N GLN A 90 8.33 2.34 -2.81
CA GLN A 90 7.66 1.72 -1.67
C GLN A 90 6.86 2.72 -0.79
N ASN A 91 7.40 3.09 0.38
CA ASN A 91 6.75 4.01 1.33
C ASN A 91 6.64 5.46 0.82
N GLU A 92 7.41 5.82 -0.20
CA GLU A 92 7.34 7.13 -0.88
C GLU A 92 6.31 7.12 -2.02
N ASN A 93 5.85 5.93 -2.43
CA ASN A 93 4.92 5.76 -3.54
C ASN A 93 3.49 5.49 -3.04
N PRO A 94 2.51 6.37 -3.31
CA PRO A 94 1.13 6.18 -2.84
C PRO A 94 0.47 4.91 -3.41
N LEU A 95 0.78 4.52 -4.65
CA LEU A 95 0.23 3.30 -5.27
C LEU A 95 0.64 2.04 -4.51
N TRP A 96 1.81 2.05 -3.87
CA TRP A 96 2.28 0.94 -3.05
C TRP A 96 1.33 0.67 -1.88
N PHE A 97 0.81 1.72 -1.23
CA PHE A 97 -0.14 1.57 -0.13
C PHE A 97 -1.49 1.02 -0.61
N GLU A 98 -1.98 1.51 -1.76
CA GLU A 98 -3.26 1.06 -2.33
C GLU A 98 -3.21 -0.41 -2.75
N TYR A 99 -2.17 -0.83 -3.48
CA TYR A 99 -2.04 -2.23 -3.90
C TYR A 99 -1.73 -3.20 -2.75
N ARG A 100 -1.09 -2.72 -1.66
CA ARG A 100 -0.79 -3.50 -0.45
C ARG A 100 -2.01 -3.67 0.48
N LYS A 101 -3.03 -2.82 0.34
CA LYS A 101 -4.21 -2.77 1.21
C LYS A 101 -4.99 -4.08 1.22
N ASN A 102 -5.41 -4.51 2.42
CA ASN A 102 -6.13 -5.76 2.66
C ASN A 102 -5.38 -7.05 2.28
N ARG A 103 -4.07 -7.00 2.00
CA ARG A 103 -3.24 -8.19 1.68
C ARG A 103 -2.38 -8.60 2.86
N ILE A 104 -2.05 -9.89 2.93
CA ILE A 104 -1.13 -10.42 3.94
C ILE A 104 0.28 -10.19 3.41
N THR A 105 1.02 -9.34 4.11
CA THR A 105 2.37 -8.95 3.72
C THR A 105 3.43 -9.73 4.48
N ALA A 106 4.62 -9.89 3.90
CA ALA A 106 5.73 -10.63 4.51
C ALA A 106 5.99 -10.21 5.97
N SER A 107 6.03 -8.90 6.26
CA SER A 107 6.26 -8.37 7.61
C SER A 107 5.16 -8.69 8.63
N LYS A 108 3.96 -9.09 8.18
CA LYS A 108 2.83 -9.48 9.03
C LYS A 108 2.56 -10.99 9.00
N PHE A 109 3.17 -11.72 8.07
CA PHE A 109 2.91 -13.14 7.85
C PHE A 109 3.19 -13.99 9.09
N GLY A 110 4.30 -13.72 9.80
CA GLY A 110 4.62 -14.42 11.04
C GLY A 110 3.55 -14.27 12.13
N ALA A 111 2.94 -13.08 12.26
CA ALA A 111 1.85 -12.85 13.21
C ALA A 111 0.58 -13.62 12.83
N VAL A 112 0.28 -13.72 11.52
CA VAL A 112 -0.83 -14.52 11.00
C VAL A 112 -0.60 -16.01 11.28
N LEU A 113 0.59 -16.55 10.96
CA LEU A 113 0.93 -17.94 11.25
C LEU A 113 0.80 -18.27 12.73
N ALA A 114 1.27 -17.38 13.60
CA ALA A 114 1.14 -17.57 15.04
C ALA A 114 -0.32 -17.58 15.51
N ALA A 115 -1.19 -16.78 14.91
CA ALA A 115 -2.63 -16.80 15.17
C ALA A 115 -3.28 -18.10 14.69
N CYS A 116 -2.92 -18.59 13.51
CA CYS A 116 -3.38 -19.89 12.99
C CYS A 116 -3.00 -21.04 13.94
N LYS A 117 -1.74 -21.09 14.40
CA LYS A 117 -1.28 -22.11 15.35
C LYS A 117 -2.06 -22.10 16.67
N ARG A 118 -2.50 -20.93 17.14
CA ARG A 118 -3.29 -20.78 18.37
C ARG A 118 -4.79 -20.98 18.14
N GLY A 119 -5.25 -21.05 16.89
CA GLY A 119 -6.68 -21.05 16.54
C GLY A 119 -7.44 -19.79 16.97
N LYS A 120 -6.73 -18.67 17.19
CA LYS A 120 -7.32 -17.43 17.74
C LYS A 120 -6.89 -16.21 16.93
N PHE A 121 -7.86 -15.53 16.33
CA PHE A 121 -7.66 -14.31 15.57
C PHE A 121 -8.19 -13.11 16.37
N SER A 122 -7.29 -12.34 16.97
CA SER A 122 -7.66 -11.21 17.83
C SER A 122 -8.03 -9.97 17.00
N LYS A 123 -8.87 -9.09 17.54
CA LYS A 123 -9.16 -7.77 16.92
C LYS A 123 -7.89 -6.94 16.69
N SER A 124 -6.91 -7.06 17.59
CA SER A 124 -5.61 -6.39 17.47
C SER A 124 -4.82 -6.88 16.25
N LEU A 125 -4.86 -8.18 15.93
CA LEU A 125 -4.25 -8.72 14.72
C LEU A 125 -4.87 -8.09 13.47
N PHE A 126 -6.20 -8.04 13.37
CA PHE A 126 -6.88 -7.43 12.24
C PHE A 126 -6.51 -5.95 12.08
N LYS A 127 -6.51 -5.18 13.18
CA LYS A 127 -6.06 -3.77 13.17
C LYS A 127 -4.61 -3.62 12.71
N SER A 128 -3.73 -4.56 13.07
CA SER A 128 -2.32 -4.56 12.65
C SER A 128 -2.15 -4.88 11.15
N LEU A 129 -3.05 -5.66 10.57
CA LEU A 129 -3.06 -6.02 9.14
C LEU A 129 -3.56 -4.88 8.24
N GLU A 130 -4.32 -3.93 8.77
CA GLU A 130 -4.80 -2.76 8.04
C GLU A 130 -3.69 -1.73 7.71
N ASN A 131 -2.42 -1.99 8.08
CA ASN A 131 -1.25 -1.16 7.80
C ASN A 131 -1.34 0.30 8.32
N ASN A 132 -2.22 0.59 9.28
CA ASN A 132 -2.47 1.94 9.81
C ASN A 132 -1.50 2.39 10.92
N ALA A 133 -0.35 1.72 11.10
CA ALA A 133 0.56 2.02 12.19
C ALA A 133 1.65 3.00 11.74
N ASN A 134 1.63 4.23 12.25
CA ASN A 134 2.73 5.17 12.08
C ASN A 134 3.92 4.75 12.98
N ILE A 135 4.87 4.02 12.41
CA ILE A 135 6.08 3.56 13.10
C ILE A 135 7.28 4.52 12.93
N LYS A 136 7.09 5.65 12.23
CA LYS A 136 8.19 6.60 11.91
C LYS A 136 8.81 7.26 13.13
N GLY A 137 8.17 7.19 14.31
CA GLY A 137 8.70 7.71 15.57
C GLY A 137 9.66 6.78 16.31
N ILE A 138 9.86 5.53 15.84
CA ILE A 138 10.72 4.56 16.51
C ILE A 138 12.15 4.74 16.01
N HIS A 139 13.09 5.07 16.91
CA HIS A 139 14.50 5.31 16.55
C HIS A 139 15.15 4.15 15.78
N ALA A 140 14.89 2.90 16.18
CA ALA A 140 15.41 1.74 15.47
C ALA A 140 14.91 1.65 14.01
N VAL A 141 13.66 2.06 13.76
CA VAL A 141 13.08 2.10 12.41
C VAL A 141 13.73 3.22 11.59
N GLN A 142 13.88 4.41 12.16
CA GLN A 142 14.55 5.53 11.50
C GLN A 142 15.99 5.17 11.14
N TRP A 143 16.72 4.58 12.09
CA TRP A 143 18.09 4.14 11.86
C TRP A 143 18.17 3.12 10.71
N GLY A 144 17.25 2.14 10.67
CA GLY A 144 17.17 1.19 9.57
C GLY A 144 16.98 1.86 8.22
N ILE A 145 16.01 2.78 8.11
CA ILE A 145 15.73 3.53 6.87
C ILE A 145 16.95 4.34 6.42
N THR A 146 17.65 5.02 7.35
CA THR A 146 18.80 5.86 7.00
C THR A 146 20.03 5.05 6.59
N ASN A 147 20.25 3.87 7.19
CA ASN A 147 21.46 3.08 6.97
C ASN A 147 21.30 1.96 5.93
N GLU A 148 20.09 1.71 5.44
CA GLU A 148 19.82 0.70 4.40
C GLU A 148 20.67 0.92 3.15
N ILE A 149 20.89 2.19 2.76
CA ILE A 149 21.73 2.55 1.60
C ILE A 149 23.19 2.09 1.79
N GLU A 150 23.75 2.24 2.99
CA GLU A 150 25.12 1.76 3.27
C GLU A 150 25.18 0.24 3.27
N GLY A 151 24.14 -0.43 3.79
CA GLY A 151 24.02 -1.88 3.72
C GLY A 151 23.98 -2.40 2.28
N ILE A 152 23.25 -1.72 1.38
CA ILE A 152 23.22 -2.04 -0.04
C ILE A 152 24.61 -1.91 -0.67
N LYS A 153 25.33 -0.81 -0.42
CA LYS A 153 26.68 -0.62 -0.96
C LYS A 153 27.62 -1.75 -0.55
N VAL A 154 27.63 -2.10 0.73
CA VAL A 154 28.47 -3.19 1.25
C VAL A 154 28.12 -4.52 0.60
N LEU A 155 26.82 -4.79 0.37
CA LEU A 155 26.38 -6.01 -0.33
C LEU A 155 26.84 -6.03 -1.79
N GLU A 156 26.66 -4.92 -2.51
CA GLU A 156 27.06 -4.79 -3.91
C GLU A 156 28.58 -4.97 -4.09
N GLU A 157 29.38 -4.37 -3.19
CA GLU A 157 30.84 -4.47 -3.20
C GLU A 157 31.34 -5.89 -2.88
N ASN A 158 30.77 -6.54 -1.85
CA ASN A 158 31.23 -7.85 -1.39
C ASN A 158 30.83 -8.98 -2.33
N GLU A 159 29.60 -8.96 -2.84
CA GLU A 159 29.08 -10.03 -3.69
C GLU A 159 29.30 -9.73 -5.20
N ASN A 160 29.82 -8.55 -5.53
CA ASN A 160 30.00 -8.07 -6.90
C ASN A 160 28.69 -8.15 -7.71
N VAL A 161 27.59 -7.74 -7.08
CA VAL A 161 26.24 -7.70 -7.67
C VAL A 161 25.71 -6.27 -7.67
N LYS A 162 24.65 -6.03 -8.45
CA LYS A 162 23.91 -4.78 -8.43
C LYS A 162 22.52 -4.99 -7.86
N VAL A 163 22.18 -4.26 -6.82
CA VAL A 163 20.85 -4.25 -6.22
C VAL A 163 19.95 -3.35 -7.06
N VAL A 164 18.81 -3.90 -7.48
CA VAL A 164 17.83 -3.18 -8.29
C VAL A 164 16.65 -2.80 -7.40
N SER A 165 16.36 -1.51 -7.33
CA SER A 165 15.18 -1.02 -6.61
C SER A 165 13.91 -1.60 -7.21
N THR A 166 13.00 -2.05 -6.34
CA THR A 166 11.75 -2.69 -6.74
C THR A 166 10.60 -2.27 -5.81
N GLY A 167 9.37 -2.41 -6.31
CA GLY A 167 8.15 -2.16 -5.55
C GLY A 167 7.55 -3.42 -4.89
N LEU A 168 6.22 -3.47 -4.91
CA LEU A 168 5.41 -4.55 -4.36
C LEU A 168 5.34 -5.73 -5.34
N TRP A 169 5.73 -6.90 -4.85
CA TRP A 169 5.52 -8.18 -5.52
C TRP A 169 4.34 -8.90 -4.90
N LEU A 170 3.34 -9.23 -5.71
CA LEU A 170 2.21 -10.05 -5.29
C LEU A 170 2.42 -11.49 -5.73
N SER A 171 1.99 -12.43 -4.90
CA SER A 171 1.85 -13.82 -5.35
C SER A 171 0.67 -13.92 -6.32
N ASN A 172 0.70 -14.89 -7.24
CA ASN A 172 -0.40 -15.15 -8.17
C ASN A 172 -1.73 -15.44 -7.49
N ASN A 173 -1.73 -15.83 -6.20
CA ASN A 173 -2.96 -16.00 -5.42
C ASN A 173 -3.64 -14.67 -5.02
N GLY A 174 -2.97 -13.55 -5.26
CA GLY A 174 -3.44 -12.18 -5.04
C GLY A 174 -3.52 -11.72 -3.59
N PHE A 175 -3.55 -12.60 -2.59
CA PHE A 175 -3.68 -12.18 -1.19
C PHE A 175 -2.35 -12.11 -0.44
N LEU A 176 -1.26 -12.67 -0.97
CA LEU A 176 0.09 -12.54 -0.42
C LEU A 176 0.89 -11.48 -1.18
N GLY A 177 1.71 -10.71 -0.46
CA GLY A 177 2.65 -9.77 -1.07
C GLY A 177 3.89 -9.49 -0.24
N ALA A 178 4.95 -9.03 -0.91
CA ALA A 178 6.21 -8.64 -0.29
C ALA A 178 6.85 -7.50 -1.08
N SER A 179 7.71 -6.72 -0.42
CA SER A 179 8.60 -5.78 -1.08
C SER A 179 10.01 -6.17 -0.66
N PRO A 180 10.79 -6.74 -1.57
CA PRO A 180 12.21 -7.00 -1.38
C PRO A 180 13.00 -5.71 -1.15
#